data_AF-A0AAE9ENB6-F1
#
_entry.id   AF-A0AAE9ENB6-F1
#
_cell.length_a   1.000
_cell.length_b   1.000
_cell.length_c   1.000
_cell.angle_alpha   90.00
_cell.angle_beta   90.00
_cell.angle_gamma   90.00
#
_symmetry.space_group_name_H-M   'P 1'
#
loop_
_entity.id
_entity.type
_entity.pdbx_description
1 polymer ?
#
loop_
_entity_poly.entity_id
_entity_poly.type
_entity_poly.pdbx_seq_one_letter_code
_entity_poly.pdbx_strand_id
1 'polypeptide(L)'
;MNRKKLQKAVKKADEEYAYDMDFYHFHQARRTMWSFAYSFHEATQEERIYHLQEANEQLQKILEPAPVEDYDAIPYEELLERYNFIQTRRDEVNKLFGDRRRRPYTFKECVVINCNRVKATITESYESMKKRIRKNNNEQN
;
A
#
# COMPACT_ATOMS: atom_id res chain seq x y z
N MET A 1 -29.01 -21.93 7.83
CA MET A 1 -29.10 -20.48 8.13
C MET A 1 -30.38 -19.93 7.51
N ASN A 2 -31.07 -18.93 8.08
CA ASN A 2 -32.30 -18.38 7.46
C ASN A 2 -31.96 -17.20 6.52
N ARG A 3 -32.84 -16.89 5.56
CA ARG A 3 -32.61 -15.84 4.54
C ARG A 3 -32.17 -14.50 5.13
N LYS A 4 -32.87 -14.01 6.15
CA LYS A 4 -32.54 -12.73 6.81
C LYS A 4 -31.13 -12.71 7.42
N LYS A 5 -30.70 -13.81 8.06
CA LYS A 5 -29.33 -13.92 8.62
C LYS A 5 -28.29 -13.99 7.51
N LEU A 6 -28.56 -14.74 6.45
CA LEU A 6 -27.68 -14.87 5.28
C LEU A 6 -27.47 -13.52 4.60
N GLN A 7 -28.56 -12.81 4.27
CA GLN A 7 -28.54 -11.49 3.66
C GLN A 7 -27.74 -10.49 4.50
N LYS A 8 -27.96 -10.47 5.84
CA LYS A 8 -27.20 -9.60 6.75
C LYS A 8 -25.70 -9.91 6.74
N ALA A 9 -25.33 -11.19 6.68
CA ALA A 9 -23.93 -11.60 6.64
C ALA A 9 -23.26 -11.20 5.32
N VAL A 10 -23.94 -11.40 4.18
CA VAL A 10 -23.45 -11.01 2.84
C VAL A 10 -23.30 -9.49 2.76
N LYS A 11 -24.34 -8.73 3.12
CA LYS A 11 -24.29 -7.26 3.13
C LYS A 11 -23.12 -6.73 3.94
N LYS A 12 -22.96 -7.23 5.17
CA LYS A 12 -21.84 -6.82 6.03
C LYS A 12 -20.48 -7.17 5.41
N ALA A 13 -20.34 -8.35 4.80
CA ALA A 13 -19.09 -8.74 4.18
C ALA A 13 -18.77 -7.93 2.92
N ASP A 14 -19.77 -7.54 2.14
CA ASP A 14 -19.62 -6.66 0.99
C ASP A 14 -19.20 -5.24 1.42
N GLU A 15 -19.82 -4.70 2.48
CA GLU A 15 -19.45 -3.41 3.08
C GLU A 15 -18.01 -3.44 3.63
N GLU A 16 -17.63 -4.51 4.35
CA GLU A 16 -16.26 -4.72 4.84
C GLU A 16 -15.26 -4.79 3.68
N TYR A 17 -15.59 -5.52 2.61
CA TYR A 17 -14.72 -5.65 1.44
C TYR A 17 -14.56 -4.32 0.70
N ALA A 18 -15.66 -3.58 0.49
CA ALA A 18 -15.61 -2.26 -0.16
C ALA A 18 -14.69 -1.32 0.61
N TYR A 19 -14.85 -1.24 1.94
CA TYR A 19 -13.97 -0.46 2.80
C TYR A 19 -12.50 -0.90 2.68
N ASP A 20 -12.23 -2.20 2.73
CA ASP A 20 -10.88 -2.74 2.63
C ASP A 20 -10.20 -2.38 1.29
N MET A 21 -10.96 -2.41 0.19
CA MET A 21 -10.47 -2.02 -1.13
C MET A 21 -10.24 -0.52 -1.24
N ASP A 22 -11.13 0.31 -0.71
CA ASP A 22 -10.94 1.76 -0.64
C ASP A 22 -9.67 2.09 0.15
N PHE A 23 -9.49 1.46 1.30
CA PHE A 23 -8.32 1.63 2.14
C PHE A 23 -7.03 1.16 1.44
N TYR A 24 -7.09 0.05 0.70
CA TYR A 24 -5.97 -0.44 -0.09
C TYR A 24 -5.55 0.59 -1.14
N HIS A 25 -6.49 1.08 -1.95
CA HIS A 25 -6.22 2.06 -2.99
C HIS A 25 -5.71 3.38 -2.43
N PHE A 26 -6.30 3.85 -1.32
CA PHE A 26 -5.82 5.03 -0.61
C PHE A 26 -4.37 4.85 -0.15
N HIS A 27 -4.05 3.69 0.40
CA HIS A 27 -2.69 3.38 0.85
C HIS A 27 -1.68 3.37 -0.31
N GLN A 28 -2.05 2.82 -1.47
CA GLN A 28 -1.19 2.84 -2.66
C GLN A 28 -0.95 4.26 -3.15
N ALA A 29 -2.01 5.08 -3.29
CA ALA A 29 -1.88 6.49 -3.67
C ALA A 29 -0.93 7.25 -2.73
N ARG A 30 -1.14 7.10 -1.42
CA ARG A 30 -0.28 7.71 -0.39
C ARG A 30 1.17 7.28 -0.53
N ARG A 31 1.41 5.98 -0.77
CA ARG A 31 2.76 5.42 -0.91
C ARG A 31 3.48 6.00 -2.14
N THR A 32 2.80 6.08 -3.28
CA THR A 32 3.36 6.67 -4.51
C THR A 32 3.74 8.13 -4.27
N MET A 33 2.82 8.93 -3.73
CA MET A 33 3.08 10.33 -3.41
C MET A 33 4.23 10.51 -2.42
N TRP A 34 4.26 9.72 -1.33
CA TRP A 34 5.29 9.83 -0.30
C TRP A 34 6.67 9.40 -0.82
N SER A 35 6.72 8.33 -1.61
CA SER A 35 7.99 7.86 -2.20
C SER A 35 8.57 8.89 -3.17
N PHE A 36 7.70 9.53 -3.97
CA PHE A 36 8.13 10.50 -4.96
C PHE A 36 8.47 11.88 -4.36
N ALA A 37 7.86 12.27 -3.24
CA ALA A 37 8.12 13.56 -2.59
C ALA A 37 9.61 13.80 -2.29
N TYR A 38 10.38 12.75 -1.98
CA TYR A 38 11.81 12.87 -1.71
C TYR A 38 12.66 13.25 -2.92
N SER A 39 12.24 12.85 -4.13
CA SER A 39 12.97 13.10 -5.38
C SER A 39 12.25 14.10 -6.31
N PHE A 40 11.17 14.72 -5.84
CA PHE A 40 10.31 15.59 -6.67
C PHE A 40 11.08 16.75 -7.33
N HIS A 41 12.04 17.32 -6.60
CA HIS A 41 12.87 18.44 -7.05
C HIS A 41 13.92 18.05 -8.11
N GLU A 42 14.29 16.78 -8.17
CA GLU A 42 15.26 16.22 -9.14
C GLU A 42 14.55 15.63 -10.36
N ALA A 43 13.25 15.36 -10.25
CA ALA A 43 12.46 14.72 -11.29
C ALA A 43 12.17 15.67 -12.47
N THR A 44 12.19 15.11 -13.67
CA THR A 44 11.72 15.75 -14.89
C THR A 44 10.21 16.01 -14.85
N GLN A 45 9.71 16.84 -15.77
CA GLN A 45 8.28 17.08 -15.88
C GLN A 45 7.49 15.80 -16.20
N GLU A 46 8.02 14.94 -17.05
CA GLU A 46 7.38 13.68 -17.43
C GLU A 46 7.28 12.71 -16.25
N GLU A 47 8.34 12.57 -15.45
CA GLU A 47 8.32 11.74 -14.23
C GLU A 47 7.33 12.27 -13.20
N ARG A 48 7.24 13.60 -13.02
CA ARG A 48 6.24 14.21 -12.14
C ARG A 48 4.82 13.88 -12.60
N ILE A 49 4.54 13.99 -13.90
CA ILE A 49 3.22 13.66 -14.45
C ILE A 49 2.91 12.18 -14.23
N TYR A 50 3.85 11.29 -14.54
CA TYR A 50 3.70 9.85 -14.39
C TYR A 50 3.29 9.45 -12.95
N HIS A 51 4.02 9.91 -11.94
CA HIS A 51 3.71 9.57 -10.55
C HIS A 51 2.40 10.19 -10.05
N LEU A 52 2.06 11.39 -10.52
CA LEU A 52 0.76 12.00 -10.19
C LEU A 52 -0.40 11.25 -10.85
N GLN A 53 -0.23 10.77 -12.09
CA GLN A 53 -1.20 9.93 -12.77
C GLN A 53 -1.38 8.59 -12.04
N GLU A 54 -0.29 7.93 -11.67
CA GLU A 54 -0.32 6.68 -10.90
C GLU A 54 -1.08 6.83 -9.58
N ALA A 55 -0.83 7.92 -8.84
CA ALA A 55 -1.58 8.20 -7.60
C ALA A 55 -3.06 8.51 -7.89
N ASN A 56 -3.35 9.27 -8.95
CA ASN A 56 -4.71 9.63 -9.35
C ASN A 56 -5.53 8.41 -9.76
N GLU A 57 -4.95 7.45 -10.49
CA GLU A 57 -5.62 6.20 -10.86
C GLU A 57 -6.10 5.41 -9.64
N GLN A 58 -5.33 5.41 -8.54
CA GLN A 58 -5.75 4.76 -7.30
C GLN A 58 -6.89 5.54 -6.61
N LEU A 59 -6.84 6.88 -6.63
CA LEU A 59 -7.91 7.70 -6.05
C LEU A 59 -9.22 7.58 -6.84
N GLN A 60 -9.15 7.48 -8.17
CA GLN A 60 -10.33 7.28 -9.02
C GLN A 60 -11.08 5.99 -8.67
N LYS A 61 -10.37 4.91 -8.34
CA LYS A 61 -10.99 3.64 -7.91
C LYS A 61 -11.81 3.76 -6.61
N ILE A 62 -11.56 4.77 -5.79
CA ILE A 62 -12.32 5.07 -4.57
C ILE A 62 -13.50 5.99 -4.89
N LEU A 63 -13.28 6.94 -5.80
CA LEU A 63 -14.25 7.97 -6.17
C LEU A 63 -15.34 7.44 -7.11
N GLU A 64 -15.14 6.28 -7.73
CA GLU A 64 -16.13 5.55 -8.51
C GLU A 64 -16.90 4.59 -7.60
N PRO A 65 -18.07 4.99 -7.05
CA PRO A 65 -18.82 4.15 -6.14
C PRO A 65 -19.31 2.89 -6.85
N ALA A 66 -19.18 1.75 -6.18
CA ALA A 66 -19.85 0.54 -6.62
C ALA A 66 -21.37 0.77 -6.68
N PRO A 67 -22.08 0.09 -7.60
CA PRO A 67 -23.54 0.17 -7.67
C PRO A 67 -24.16 -0.15 -6.30
N VAL A 68 -25.13 0.65 -5.86
CA VAL A 68 -25.90 0.34 -4.65
C VAL A 68 -26.70 -0.92 -4.91
N GLU A 69 -26.42 -1.95 -4.12
CA GLU A 69 -26.99 -3.26 -4.33
C GLU A 69 -28.28 -3.45 -3.50
N ASP A 70 -29.36 -3.85 -4.16
CA ASP A 70 -30.63 -4.17 -3.51
C ASP A 70 -30.62 -5.62 -3.01
N TYR A 71 -30.13 -5.79 -1.78
CA TYR A 71 -30.05 -7.10 -1.13
C TYR A 71 -31.40 -7.79 -0.92
N ASP A 72 -32.52 -7.06 -0.92
CA ASP A 72 -33.84 -7.66 -0.76
C ASP A 72 -34.29 -8.37 -2.04
N ALA A 73 -33.84 -7.87 -3.21
CA ALA A 73 -34.09 -8.44 -4.53
C ALA A 73 -33.21 -9.66 -4.87
N ILE A 74 -32.10 -9.89 -4.16
CA ILE A 74 -31.17 -10.99 -4.46
C ILE A 74 -31.82 -12.36 -4.15
N PRO A 75 -31.85 -13.33 -5.09
CA PRO A 75 -32.33 -14.69 -4.83
C PRO A 75 -31.59 -15.39 -3.68
N TYR A 76 -32.24 -16.36 -3.04
CA TYR A 76 -31.63 -17.04 -1.89
C TYR A 76 -30.38 -17.85 -2.28
N GLU A 77 -30.39 -18.43 -3.47
CA GLU A 77 -29.32 -19.21 -4.07
C GLU A 77 -28.08 -18.33 -4.30
N GLU A 78 -28.27 -17.15 -4.89
CA GLU A 78 -27.19 -16.18 -5.11
C GLU A 78 -26.63 -15.66 -3.77
N LEU A 79 -27.47 -15.40 -2.77
CA LEU A 79 -27.01 -15.05 -1.42
C LEU A 79 -26.14 -16.15 -0.80
N LEU A 80 -26.49 -17.43 -1.02
CA LEU A 80 -25.71 -18.57 -0.54
C LEU A 80 -24.36 -18.65 -1.25
N GLU A 81 -24.33 -18.46 -2.56
CA GLU A 81 -23.09 -18.41 -3.34
C GLU A 81 -22.17 -17.31 -2.82
N ARG A 82 -22.67 -16.06 -2.75
CA ARG A 82 -21.90 -14.93 -2.21
C ARG A 82 -21.38 -15.20 -0.81
N TYR A 83 -22.19 -15.79 0.06
CA TYR A 83 -21.79 -16.16 1.41
C TYR A 83 -20.64 -17.17 1.43
N ASN A 84 -20.68 -18.18 0.57
CA ASN A 84 -19.62 -19.18 0.43
C ASN A 84 -18.31 -18.55 -0.10
N PHE A 85 -18.40 -17.47 -0.89
CA PHE A 85 -17.26 -16.74 -1.41
C PHE A 85 -16.66 -15.67 -0.47
N ILE A 86 -17.30 -15.37 0.66
CA ILE A 86 -16.80 -14.38 1.63
C ILE A 86 -15.35 -14.68 2.04
N GLN A 87 -15.04 -15.95 2.31
CA GLN A 87 -13.69 -16.32 2.75
C GLN A 87 -12.66 -16.12 1.65
N THR A 88 -12.99 -16.48 0.41
CA THR A 88 -12.12 -16.26 -0.76
C THR A 88 -11.80 -14.78 -0.93
N ARG A 89 -12.81 -13.91 -0.86
CA ARG A 89 -12.62 -12.44 -0.93
C ARG A 89 -11.76 -11.93 0.23
N ARG A 90 -11.96 -12.42 1.45
CA ARG A 90 -11.10 -12.07 2.59
C ARG A 90 -9.64 -12.49 2.36
N ASP A 91 -9.42 -13.66 1.78
CA ASP A 91 -8.08 -14.16 1.48
C ASP A 91 -7.40 -13.37 0.36
N GLU A 92 -8.15 -12.92 -0.65
CA GLU A 92 -7.66 -11.99 -1.68
C GLU A 92 -7.22 -10.68 -1.07
N VAL A 93 -8.04 -10.08 -0.22
CA VAL A 93 -7.67 -8.84 0.47
C VAL A 93 -6.45 -9.08 1.36
N ASN A 94 -6.40 -10.18 2.13
CA ASN A 94 -5.22 -10.54 2.92
C ASN A 94 -3.97 -10.64 2.04
N LYS A 95 -4.05 -11.19 0.83
CA LYS A 95 -2.93 -11.23 -0.12
C LYS A 95 -2.52 -9.85 -0.62
N LEU A 96 -3.48 -8.96 -0.91
CA LEU A 96 -3.21 -7.58 -1.35
C LEU A 96 -2.43 -6.80 -0.30
N PHE A 97 -2.77 -6.98 0.98
CA PHE A 97 -2.02 -6.36 2.09
C PHE A 97 -0.78 -7.17 2.51
N GLY A 98 -0.66 -8.44 2.10
CA GLY A 98 0.32 -9.39 2.62
C GLY A 98 0.24 -9.53 4.16
N ASP A 99 1.37 -9.88 4.80
CA ASP A 99 1.52 -9.91 6.28
C ASP A 99 1.33 -8.53 6.96
N ARG A 100 1.11 -7.46 6.18
CA ARG A 100 1.06 -6.08 6.69
C ARG A 100 -0.25 -5.72 7.39
N ARG A 101 -1.29 -6.56 7.35
CA ARG A 101 -2.46 -6.38 8.24
C ARG A 101 -2.09 -6.41 9.74
N ARG A 102 -0.96 -7.04 10.10
CA ARG A 102 -0.42 -7.04 11.48
C ARG A 102 0.49 -5.85 11.80
N ARG A 103 0.78 -4.99 10.84
CA ARG A 103 1.59 -3.80 11.07
C ARG A 103 0.78 -2.60 10.62
N PRO A 104 0.17 -1.82 11.53
CA PRO A 104 0.02 -0.41 11.23
C PRO A 104 1.37 0.03 10.70
N TYR A 105 1.42 0.52 9.45
CA TYR A 105 2.59 1.11 8.84
C TYR A 105 2.85 2.41 9.61
N THR A 106 3.31 2.24 10.84
CA THR A 106 3.72 3.29 11.73
C THR A 106 4.94 3.89 11.05
N PHE A 107 4.99 5.21 11.06
CA PHE A 107 6.13 6.07 10.76
C PHE A 107 7.52 5.41 10.95
N LYS A 108 7.65 4.51 11.94
CA LYS A 108 8.77 3.60 12.18
C LYS A 108 9.35 2.88 10.95
N GLU A 109 8.59 2.28 10.03
CA GLU A 109 9.23 1.55 8.91
C GLU A 109 9.88 2.50 7.88
N CYS A 110 9.27 3.66 7.61
CA CYS A 110 9.90 4.72 6.81
C CYS A 110 11.15 5.29 7.50
N VAL A 111 11.05 5.55 8.81
CA VAL A 111 12.21 6.00 9.60
C VAL A 111 13.32 4.95 9.59
N VAL A 112 13.01 3.66 9.75
CA VAL A 112 14.02 2.60 9.73
C VAL A 112 14.69 2.46 8.37
N ILE A 113 13.93 2.51 7.27
CA ILE A 113 14.51 2.46 5.91
C ILE A 113 15.41 3.68 5.66
N ASN A 114 14.95 4.87 6.04
CA ASN A 114 15.74 6.11 5.89
C ASN A 114 16.97 6.12 6.81
N CYS A 115 16.85 5.67 8.06
CA CYS A 115 17.98 5.52 8.98
C CYS A 115 19.00 4.51 8.47
N ASN A 116 18.56 3.40 7.88
CA ASN A 116 19.45 2.40 7.29
C ASN A 116 20.19 2.97 6.05
N ARG A 117 19.51 3.76 5.21
CA ARG A 117 20.14 4.47 4.10
C ARG A 117 21.18 5.49 4.57
N VAL A 118 20.82 6.35 5.53
CA VAL A 118 21.76 7.33 6.12
C VAL A 118 22.95 6.62 6.75
N LYS A 119 22.73 5.51 7.47
CA LYS A 119 23.81 4.71 8.05
C LYS A 119 24.75 4.14 6.99
N ALA A 120 24.21 3.65 5.87
CA ALA A 120 25.02 3.15 4.75
C ALA A 120 25.89 4.25 4.15
N THR A 121 25.31 5.43 3.86
CA THR A 121 26.03 6.57 3.30
C THR A 121 27.15 7.09 4.22
N ILE A 122 26.89 7.18 5.53
CA ILE A 122 27.91 7.57 6.51
C ILE A 122 29.04 6.53 6.58
N THR A 123 28.69 5.23 6.55
CA THR A 123 29.67 4.15 6.57
C THR A 123 30.58 4.19 5.33
N GLU A 124 30.01 4.37 4.14
CA GLU A 124 30.77 4.50 2.90
C GLU A 124 31.68 5.74 2.91
N SER A 125 31.18 6.86 3.42
CA SER A 125 31.97 8.10 3.55
C SER A 125 33.16 7.91 4.50
N TYR A 126 32.95 7.22 5.63
CA TYR A 126 34.00 6.93 6.59
C TYR A 126 35.08 5.99 6.02
N GLU A 127 34.69 4.91 5.34
CA GLU A 127 35.65 3.99 4.70
C GLU A 127 36.42 4.68 3.57
N SER A 128 35.78 5.57 2.81
CA SER A 128 36.44 6.40 1.80
C SER A 128 37.50 7.32 2.42
N MET A 129 37.18 8.00 3.53
CA MET A 129 38.15 8.83 4.27
C MET A 129 39.31 8.01 4.82
N LYS A 130 39.05 6.84 5.42
CA LYS A 130 40.09 5.92 5.89
C LYS A 130 41.06 5.52 4.78
N LYS A 131 40.52 5.22 3.59
CA LYS A 131 41.32 4.85 2.43
C LYS A 131 42.19 6.00 1.94
N ARG A 132 41.68 7.24 1.93
CA ARG A 132 42.45 8.45 1.60
C ARG A 132 43.58 8.72 2.60
N ILE A 133 43.32 8.62 3.90
CA ILE A 133 44.33 8.82 4.94
C ILE A 133 45.45 7.78 4.81
N ARG A 134 45.11 6.49 4.60
CA ARG A 134 46.11 5.45 4.35
C ARG A 134 46.96 5.71 3.10
N LYS A 135 46.35 6.21 2.02
CA LYS A 135 47.06 6.52 0.79
C LYS A 135 48.06 7.66 1.01
N ASN A 136 47.64 8.74 1.66
CA ASN A 136 48.50 9.89 1.95
C ASN A 136 49.67 9.53 2.89
N ASN A 137 49.45 8.64 3.87
CA ASN A 137 50.51 8.17 4.76
C ASN A 137 51.53 7.25 4.06
N ASN A 138 51.15 6.59 2.96
CA ASN A 138 52.06 5.78 2.15
C ASN A 138 52.81 6.60 1.09
N GLU A 139 52.31 7.79 0.73
CA GLU A 139 52.97 8.73 -0.18
C GLU A 139 53.95 9.67 0.56
N GLN A 140 53.89 9.72 1.90
CA GLN A 140 54.77 10.51 2.76
C GLN A 140 55.92 9.71 3.43
N ASN A 141 55.97 8.39 3.22
CA ASN A 141 57.08 7.50 3.60
C ASN A 141 57.83 7.05 2.36
#